data_AF-A0A957M8Y2-F1
#
_entry.id   AF-A0A957M8Y2-F1
#
_cell.length_a   1.000
_cell.length_b   1.000
_cell.length_c   1.000
_cell.angle_alpha   90.00
_cell.angle_beta   90.00
_cell.angle_gamma   90.00
#
_symmetry.space_group_name_H-M   'P 1'
#
loop_
_entity.id
_entity.type
_entity.pdbx_description
1 polymer ?
#
loop_
_entity_poly.entity_id
_entity_poly.type
_entity_poly.pdbx_seq_one_letter_code
_entity_poly.pdbx_strand_id
1 'polypeptide(L)'
;MLTIDLTTARRFILGKQGLWPGRRWRGEAGTAQAMRAMEYLQLDPLQTLARSQDIALHSRVLDYIPGLWEEVTYRQRKFFDWGGWLAVRPMEELPHWRVVMRRERDG
;
A
#
# COMPACT_ATOMS: atom_id res chain seq x y z
N MET A 1 20.17 -18.60 16.32
CA MET A 1 19.37 -18.30 15.11
C MET A 1 17.96 -18.79 15.36
N LEU A 2 16.94 -17.96 15.15
CA LEU A 2 15.55 -18.37 15.36
C LEU A 2 15.08 -19.15 14.13
N THR A 3 14.63 -20.39 14.31
CA THR A 3 14.12 -21.24 13.21
C THR A 3 12.60 -21.33 13.33
N ILE A 4 11.89 -21.09 12.23
CA ILE A 4 10.42 -21.18 12.16
C ILE A 4 10.02 -22.22 11.12
N ASP A 5 8.87 -22.87 11.31
CA ASP A 5 8.30 -23.77 10.32
C ASP A 5 7.66 -23.01 9.14
N LEU A 6 7.34 -23.74 8.07
CA LEU A 6 6.82 -23.16 6.83
C LEU A 6 5.43 -22.53 6.99
N THR A 7 4.59 -23.06 7.88
CA THR A 7 3.27 -22.49 8.19
C THR A 7 3.43 -21.15 8.87
N THR A 8 4.35 -21.05 9.83
CA THR A 8 4.69 -19.81 10.53
C THR A 8 5.25 -18.76 9.58
N ALA A 9 6.17 -19.14 8.67
CA ALA A 9 6.70 -18.24 7.66
C ALA A 9 5.62 -17.67 6.72
N ARG A 10 4.70 -18.52 6.23
CA ARG A 10 3.58 -18.09 5.36
C ARG A 10 2.65 -17.13 6.08
N ARG A 11 2.26 -17.46 7.32
CA ARG A 11 1.39 -16.59 8.14
C ARG A 11 2.06 -15.27 8.45
N PHE A 12 3.37 -15.26 8.67
CA PHE A 12 4.13 -14.03 8.88
C PHE A 12 4.05 -13.12 7.65
N ILE A 13 4.31 -13.63 6.44
CA ILE A 13 4.24 -12.82 5.20
C ILE A 13 2.81 -12.32 4.95
N LEU A 14 1.81 -13.19 5.05
CA LEU A 14 0.40 -12.80 4.88
C LEU A 14 -0.03 -11.77 5.94
N GLY A 15 0.43 -11.93 7.17
CA GLY A 15 0.15 -11.00 8.26
C GLY A 15 0.86 -9.68 8.12
N LYS A 16 2.09 -9.65 7.62
CA LYS A 16 2.83 -8.42 7.34
C LYS A 16 2.12 -7.60 6.26
N GLN A 17 1.61 -8.25 5.20
CA GLN A 17 0.89 -7.58 4.10
C GLN A 17 -0.61 -7.35 4.37
N GLY A 18 -1.13 -7.75 5.54
CA GLY A 18 -2.53 -7.54 5.90
C GLY A 18 -3.54 -8.47 5.24
N LEU A 19 -3.07 -9.58 4.67
CA LEU A 19 -3.91 -10.62 4.05
C LEU A 19 -4.37 -11.68 5.06
N TRP A 20 -3.74 -11.75 6.24
CA TRP A 20 -4.11 -12.70 7.29
C TRP A 20 -3.89 -12.13 8.71
N PRO A 21 -4.88 -12.16 9.61
CA PRO A 21 -6.29 -12.40 9.32
C PRO A 21 -6.84 -11.36 8.33
N GLY A 22 -7.74 -11.78 7.45
CA GLY A 22 -8.26 -10.93 6.38
C GLY A 22 -9.12 -9.79 6.91
N ARG A 23 -9.21 -8.70 6.14
CA ARG A 23 -10.11 -7.56 6.37
C ARG A 23 -10.13 -6.99 7.81
N ARG A 24 -8.95 -6.80 8.41
CA ARG A 24 -8.81 -6.33 9.80
C ARG A 24 -8.83 -4.80 9.98
N TRP A 25 -8.88 -4.04 8.89
CA TRP A 25 -8.99 -2.58 8.91
C TRP A 25 -10.38 -2.13 8.46
N ARG A 26 -10.79 -0.88 8.76
CA ARG A 26 -12.11 -0.35 8.40
C ARG A 26 -12.08 1.11 7.99
N GLY A 27 -12.83 1.44 6.93
CA GLY A 27 -13.04 2.81 6.45
C GLY A 27 -11.75 3.54 6.10
N GLU A 28 -11.83 4.87 6.03
CA GLU A 28 -10.72 5.73 5.60
C GLU A 28 -9.46 5.59 6.47
N ALA A 29 -9.60 5.62 7.80
CA ALA A 29 -8.48 5.42 8.72
C ALA A 29 -7.83 4.04 8.52
N GLY A 30 -8.66 3.01 8.28
CA GLY A 30 -8.21 1.68 7.94
C GLY A 30 -7.51 1.60 6.58
N THR A 31 -7.93 2.38 5.60
CA THR A 31 -7.25 2.50 4.29
C THR A 31 -5.83 3.00 4.46
N ALA A 32 -5.61 4.07 5.24
CA ALA A 32 -4.26 4.55 5.52
C ALA A 32 -3.40 3.50 6.26
N GLN A 33 -3.97 2.76 7.21
CA GLN A 33 -3.26 1.69 7.91
C GLN A 33 -2.90 0.52 6.97
N ALA A 34 -3.83 0.12 6.10
CA ALA A 34 -3.60 -0.92 5.10
C ALA A 34 -2.50 -0.52 4.11
N MET A 35 -2.54 0.71 3.59
CA MET A 35 -1.54 1.22 2.66
C MET A 35 -0.13 1.22 3.27
N ARG A 36 0.01 1.59 4.55
CA ARG A 36 1.29 1.50 5.27
C ARG A 36 1.76 0.06 5.44
N ALA A 37 0.86 -0.86 5.75
CA ALA A 37 1.21 -2.27 5.92
C ALA A 37 1.58 -2.97 4.60
N MET A 38 0.99 -2.53 3.48
CA MET A 38 1.30 -3.03 2.14
C MET A 38 2.63 -2.49 1.59
N GLU A 39 3.15 -1.40 2.17
CA GLU A 39 4.37 -0.68 1.79
C GLU A 39 4.27 0.01 0.42
N TYR A 40 4.00 -0.75 -0.65
CA TYR A 40 3.85 -0.22 -2.00
C TYR A 40 2.51 -0.61 -2.62
N LEU A 41 1.58 0.34 -2.70
CA LEU A 41 0.32 0.18 -3.45
C LEU A 41 0.54 0.62 -4.89
N GLN A 42 0.57 -0.33 -5.83
CA GLN A 42 0.66 -0.02 -7.26
C GLN A 42 -0.58 0.73 -7.73
N LEU A 43 -0.39 1.82 -8.47
CA LEU A 43 -1.46 2.48 -9.21
C LEU A 43 -1.48 1.94 -10.63
N ASP A 44 -2.61 1.34 -10.99
CA ASP A 44 -2.88 0.84 -12.33
C ASP A 44 -3.94 1.72 -13.00
N PRO A 45 -3.67 2.30 -14.19
CA PRO A 45 -4.67 3.05 -14.92
C PRO A 45 -5.72 2.14 -15.58
N LEU A 46 -5.44 0.84 -15.74
CA LEU A 46 -6.35 -0.09 -16.40
C LEU A 46 -7.54 -0.41 -15.51
N GLN A 47 -8.73 -0.38 -16.12
CA GLN A 47 -9.99 -0.65 -15.44
C GLN A 47 -10.84 -1.62 -16.27
N THR A 48 -10.42 -2.88 -16.34
CA THR A 48 -11.19 -3.93 -17.03
C THR A 48 -12.48 -4.27 -16.27
N LEU A 49 -12.42 -4.31 -14.93
CA LEU A 49 -13.57 -4.51 -14.04
C LEU A 49 -13.52 -3.51 -12.87
N ALA A 50 -12.38 -3.46 -12.20
CA ALA A 50 -12.00 -2.48 -11.20
C ALA A 50 -10.49 -2.25 -11.32
N ARG A 51 -9.99 -1.14 -10.77
CA ARG A 51 -8.54 -0.87 -10.78
C ARG A 51 -7.84 -1.78 -9.76
N SER A 52 -6.62 -2.19 -10.07
CA SER A 52 -5.84 -3.14 -9.27
C SER A 52 -5.69 -2.69 -7.81
N GLN A 53 -5.45 -1.39 -7.57
CA GLN A 53 -5.35 -0.78 -6.24
C GLN A 53 -6.64 -0.89 -5.43
N ASP A 54 -7.80 -0.74 -6.07
CA ASP A 54 -9.09 -0.81 -5.40
C ASP A 54 -9.41 -2.24 -4.97
N ILE A 55 -9.10 -3.23 -5.82
CA ILE A 55 -9.22 -4.65 -5.50
C ILE A 55 -8.32 -4.99 -4.30
N ALA A 56 -7.06 -4.53 -4.33
CA ALA A 56 -6.10 -4.79 -3.28
C ALA A 56 -6.56 -4.22 -1.93
N LEU A 57 -7.09 -3.00 -1.90
CA LEU A 57 -7.58 -2.38 -0.67
C LEU A 57 -8.92 -2.97 -0.19
N HIS A 58 -9.82 -3.32 -1.10
CA HIS A 58 -11.09 -3.97 -0.76
C HIS A 58 -10.87 -5.31 -0.04
N SER A 59 -9.83 -6.06 -0.41
CA SER A 59 -9.46 -7.32 0.25
C SER A 59 -8.94 -7.16 1.69
N ARG A 60 -8.59 -5.93 2.10
CA ARG A 60 -7.93 -5.59 3.38
C ARG A 60 -8.77 -4.71 4.30
N VAL A 61 -9.68 -3.93 3.73
CA VAL A 61 -10.42 -2.88 4.45
C VAL A 61 -11.93 -3.14 4.37
N LEU A 62 -12.58 -3.24 5.52
CA LEU A 62 -14.04 -3.24 5.66
C LEU A 62 -14.58 -1.88 5.27
N ASP A 63 -15.71 -1.87 4.56
CA ASP A 63 -16.38 -0.66 4.06
C ASP A 63 -15.51 0.16 3.09
N TYR A 64 -14.54 -0.49 2.42
CA TYR A 64 -13.76 0.15 1.38
C TYR A 64 -14.63 0.51 0.18
N ILE A 65 -14.54 1.77 -0.24
CA ILE A 65 -15.11 2.27 -1.48
C ILE A 65 -13.99 2.94 -2.31
N PRO A 66 -14.05 2.90 -3.66
CA PRO A 66 -13.15 3.69 -4.50
C PRO A 66 -13.18 5.17 -4.09
N GLY A 67 -12.02 5.84 -4.12
CA GLY A 67 -11.88 7.21 -3.62
C GLY A 67 -11.17 7.32 -2.26
N LEU A 68 -11.23 6.28 -1.41
CA LEU A 68 -10.63 6.35 -0.07
C LEU A 68 -9.10 6.44 -0.09
N TRP A 69 -8.44 5.80 -1.06
CA TRP A 69 -6.99 5.88 -1.16
C TRP A 69 -6.55 7.26 -1.68
N GLU A 70 -7.31 7.85 -2.61
CA GLU A 70 -7.08 9.21 -3.10
C GLU A 70 -7.28 10.24 -1.99
N GLU A 71 -8.30 10.07 -1.15
CA GLU A 71 -8.59 10.96 -0.02
C GLU A 71 -7.40 11.03 0.95
N VAL A 72 -6.89 9.86 1.38
CA VAL A 72 -5.73 9.82 2.30
C VAL A 72 -4.43 10.27 1.62
N THR A 73 -4.27 10.00 0.32
CA THR A 73 -3.05 10.34 -0.43
C THR A 73 -3.01 11.83 -0.75
N TYR A 74 -4.01 12.33 -1.48
CA TYR A 74 -3.97 13.65 -2.10
C TYR A 74 -4.62 14.73 -1.24
N ARG A 75 -5.79 14.47 -0.68
CA ARG A 75 -6.50 15.48 0.14
C ARG A 75 -5.85 15.64 1.50
N GLN A 76 -5.52 14.53 2.17
CA GLN A 76 -4.88 14.55 3.49
C GLN A 76 -3.34 14.60 3.44
N ARG A 77 -2.74 14.41 2.26
CA ARG A 77 -1.28 14.47 2.05
C ARG A 77 -0.49 13.49 2.95
N LYS A 78 -1.08 12.35 3.28
CA LYS A 78 -0.42 11.31 4.11
C LYS A 78 0.47 10.39 3.29
N PHE A 79 0.33 10.41 1.96
CA PHE A 79 1.08 9.58 1.03
C PHE A 79 1.47 10.38 -0.22
N PHE A 80 2.42 9.87 -0.98
CA PHE A 80 2.80 10.36 -2.30
C PHE A 80 2.93 9.20 -3.28
N ASP A 81 2.68 9.44 -4.56
CA ASP A 81 2.94 8.49 -5.65
C ASP A 81 4.15 8.92 -6.50
N TRP A 82 4.97 7.95 -6.89
CA TRP A 82 6.13 8.18 -7.77
C TRP A 82 6.72 6.86 -8.31
N GLY A 83 7.57 6.95 -9.34
CA GLY A 83 8.38 5.87 -9.88
C GLY A 83 7.77 5.22 -11.12
N GLY A 84 8.59 4.46 -11.87
CA GLY A 84 8.20 3.94 -13.19
C GLY A 84 6.99 3.01 -13.23
N TRP A 85 6.73 2.25 -12.16
CA TRP A 85 5.54 1.41 -12.00
C TRP A 85 4.42 2.07 -11.17
N LEU A 86 4.60 3.35 -10.84
CA LEU A 86 3.75 4.23 -10.05
C LEU A 86 3.18 3.58 -8.77
N ALA A 87 3.83 3.82 -7.64
CA ALA A 87 3.36 3.29 -6.36
C ALA A 87 3.14 4.38 -5.31
N VAL A 88 2.08 4.24 -4.53
CA VAL A 88 1.79 5.09 -3.37
C VAL A 88 2.64 4.66 -2.18
N ARG A 89 3.25 5.63 -1.52
CA ARG A 89 4.19 5.46 -0.40
C ARG A 89 3.93 6.45 0.73
N PRO A 90 4.25 6.11 1.99
CA PRO A 90 4.04 7.01 3.11
C PRO A 90 4.80 8.33 2.97
N MET A 91 4.17 9.45 3.28
CA MET A 91 4.79 10.78 3.16
C MET A 91 6.06 10.90 4.03
N GLU A 92 6.12 10.20 5.15
CA GLU A 92 7.27 10.21 6.06
C GLU A 92 8.54 9.58 5.43
N GLU A 93 8.37 8.76 4.39
CA GLU A 93 9.48 8.14 3.67
C GLU A 93 10.03 9.03 2.55
N LEU A 94 9.33 10.10 2.16
CA LEU A 94 9.71 10.96 1.04
C LEU A 94 11.17 11.49 1.12
N PRO A 95 11.72 11.88 2.29
CA PRO A 95 13.12 12.30 2.39
C PRO A 95 14.12 11.24 1.91
N HIS A 96 13.83 9.96 2.15
CA HIS A 96 14.66 8.84 1.70
C HIS A 96 14.50 8.63 0.19
N TRP A 97 13.27 8.67 -0.32
CA TRP A 97 12.97 8.54 -1.75
C TRP A 97 13.54 9.68 -2.59
N ARG A 98 13.66 10.89 -2.04
CA ARG A 98 14.31 12.02 -2.72
C ARG A 98 15.76 11.73 -3.12
N VAL A 99 16.46 10.84 -2.42
CA VAL A 99 17.81 10.41 -2.84
C VAL A 99 17.74 9.61 -4.13
N VAL A 100 16.82 8.66 -4.22
CA VAL A 100 16.59 7.83 -5.41
C VAL A 100 16.09 8.69 -6.58
N MET A 101 15.11 9.56 -6.33
CA MET A 101 14.57 10.50 -7.32
C MET A 101 15.65 11.38 -7.94
N ARG A 102 16.60 11.89 -7.15
CA ARG A 102 17.73 12.69 -7.68
C ARG A 102 18.64 11.84 -8.55
N ARG A 103 18.99 10.64 -8.11
CA ARG A 103 19.83 9.72 -8.89
C ARG A 103 19.20 9.35 -10.23
N GLU A 104 17.89 9.11 -10.27
CA GLU A 104 17.17 8.81 -11.51
C GLU A 104 17.04 10.02 -12.46
N ARG A 105 17.04 11.24 -11.93
CA ARG A 105 17.01 12.46 -12.74
C ARG A 105 18.38 12.81 -13.31
N ASP A 106 19.44 12.59 -12.53
CA ASP A 106 20.80 13.04 -12.83
C ASP A 106 21.65 11.98 -13.55
N GLY A 107 21.18 10.72 -13.61
CA GLY A 107 21.79 9.61 -14.35
C GLY A 107 21.18 9.42 -15.73
#